data_AF-A0A6M3ZUU3-F1
#
_entry.id   AF-A0A6M3ZUU3-F1
#
_cell.length_a   1.000
_cell.length_b   1.000
_cell.length_c   1.000
_cell.angle_alpha   90.00
_cell.angle_beta   90.00
_cell.angle_gamma   90.00
#
_symmetry.space_group_name_H-M   'P 1'
#
loop_
_entity.id
_entity.type
_entity.pdbx_description
1 polymer ?
#
loop_
_entity_poly.entity_id
_entity_poly.type
_entity_poly.pdbx_seq_one_letter_code
_entity_poly.pdbx_strand_id
1 'polypeptide(L)'
;MNYEFGLDINDLFRNEHEALTFAFNYQSQQYPLSPMSKLGGIKALGTGKGLVSVDGAAQAGLLRKKLSTLDPLFRHCLTARFSPKYDQCPCCHGDRAMPEWVEAIAGLRYWSQTAVSGLSHGHVREAIIKNYFDKKTSITDAADRAKVPIRNVHNQRNKIHERLKQVEAQALAAYRDVIGIRSAELEES
;
A
#
# COMPACT_ATOMS: atom_id res chain seq x y z
N MET A 1 -2.22 -17.96 19.10
CA MET A 1 -0.76 -18.09 19.21
C MET A 1 -0.22 -18.37 17.81
N ASN A 2 0.30 -17.36 17.13
CA ASN A 2 0.74 -17.46 15.74
C ASN A 2 2.20 -17.95 15.68
N TYR A 3 2.43 -19.17 16.16
CA TYR A 3 3.73 -19.83 16.05
C TYR A 3 3.84 -20.50 14.68
N GLU A 4 4.47 -19.83 13.72
CA GLU A 4 4.97 -20.48 12.51
C GLU A 4 6.45 -20.11 12.34
N PHE A 5 7.31 -21.13 12.22
CA PHE A 5 8.78 -21.03 12.10
C PHE A 5 9.58 -20.55 13.34
N GLY A 6 8.99 -20.61 14.54
CA GLY A 6 9.73 -20.41 15.80
C GLY A 6 9.98 -18.95 16.21
N LEU A 7 9.38 -17.98 15.52
CA LEU A 7 9.38 -16.56 15.87
C LEU A 7 7.95 -16.03 15.89
N ASP A 8 7.55 -15.34 16.95
CA ASP A 8 6.24 -14.69 17.01
C ASP A 8 6.27 -13.42 16.12
N ILE A 9 5.23 -13.23 15.32
CA ILE A 9 5.06 -12.00 14.52
C ILE A 9 5.07 -10.74 15.40
N ASN A 10 4.61 -10.86 16.65
CA ASN A 10 4.66 -9.81 17.66
C ASN A 10 6.10 -9.44 18.07
N ASP A 11 7.04 -10.38 17.99
CA ASP A 11 8.46 -10.12 18.28
C ASP A 11 9.13 -9.39 17.11
N LEU A 12 8.60 -9.53 15.90
CA LEU A 12 9.16 -8.98 14.67
C LEU A 12 8.65 -7.57 14.39
N PHE A 13 7.34 -7.35 14.45
CA PHE A 13 6.70 -6.10 14.06
C PHE A 13 5.90 -5.49 15.21
N ARG A 14 6.04 -4.17 15.43
CA ARG A 14 5.29 -3.48 16.48
C ARG A 14 3.81 -3.30 16.12
N ASN A 15 3.50 -3.21 14.83
CA ASN A 15 2.15 -2.98 14.32
C ASN A 15 2.00 -3.45 12.88
N GLU A 16 0.77 -3.44 12.40
CA GLU A 16 0.40 -3.82 11.04
C GLU A 16 1.08 -2.98 9.96
N HIS A 17 1.34 -1.70 10.24
CA HIS A 17 1.95 -0.78 9.28
C HIS A 17 3.40 -1.16 9.01
N GLU A 18 4.16 -1.52 10.05
CA GLU A 18 5.54 -2.01 9.93
C GLU A 18 5.58 -3.33 9.16
N ALA A 19 4.67 -4.25 9.47
CA ALA A 19 4.56 -5.54 8.79
C ALA A 19 4.24 -5.39 7.29
N LEU A 20 3.26 -4.55 6.94
CA LEU A 20 2.91 -4.28 5.54
C LEU A 20 4.06 -3.58 4.80
N THR A 21 4.68 -2.59 5.44
CA THR A 21 5.84 -1.88 4.86
C THR A 21 6.96 -2.86 4.56
N PHE A 22 7.29 -3.75 5.49
CA PHE A 22 8.27 -4.81 5.27
C PHE A 22 7.86 -5.73 4.11
N ALA A 23 6.63 -6.27 4.15
CA ALA A 23 6.15 -7.25 3.17
C ALA A 23 6.17 -6.72 1.73
N PHE A 24 5.77 -5.46 1.52
CA PHE A 24 5.75 -4.85 0.18
C PHE A 24 7.14 -4.40 -0.31
N ASN A 25 8.05 -4.01 0.59
CA ASN A 25 9.38 -3.53 0.21
C ASN A 25 10.45 -4.64 0.18
N TYR A 26 10.19 -5.81 0.76
CA TYR A 26 11.09 -6.96 0.64
C TYR A 26 11.20 -7.41 -0.83
N GLN A 27 10.08 -7.41 -1.56
CA GLN A 27 10.01 -7.87 -2.95
C GLN A 27 10.77 -6.95 -3.92
N SER A 28 10.80 -5.64 -3.69
CA SER A 28 11.54 -4.69 -4.53
C SER A 28 13.06 -4.80 -4.39
N GLN A 29 13.56 -5.40 -3.30
CA GLN A 29 14.99 -5.59 -3.07
C GLN A 29 15.55 -6.88 -3.67
N GLN A 30 14.68 -7.77 -4.17
CA GLN A 30 15.07 -9.00 -4.87
C GLN A 30 15.18 -8.84 -6.39
N TYR A 31 14.76 -7.71 -6.96
CA TYR A 31 15.23 -7.31 -8.30
C TYR A 31 16.78 -7.26 -8.27
N PRO A 32 17.50 -7.60 -9.36
CA PRO A 32 18.95 -7.79 -9.35
C PRO A 32 19.68 -6.47 -9.12
N LEU A 33 19.66 -6.01 -7.87
CA LEU A 33 20.50 -4.96 -7.34
C LEU A 33 21.91 -5.55 -7.26
N SER A 34 22.87 -4.83 -7.83
CA SER A 34 24.28 -5.19 -7.71
C SER A 34 24.64 -5.41 -6.22
N PRO A 35 25.59 -6.32 -5.90
CA PRO A 35 26.01 -6.57 -4.53
C PRO A 35 26.36 -5.30 -3.73
N MET A 36 26.83 -4.27 -4.41
CA MET A 36 27.19 -2.97 -3.85
C MET A 36 25.96 -2.10 -3.49
N SER A 37 24.88 -2.20 -4.26
CA SER A 37 23.59 -1.54 -3.97
C SER A 37 22.85 -2.20 -2.81
N LYS A 38 23.01 -3.52 -2.63
CA LYS A 38 22.51 -4.23 -1.44
C LYS A 38 23.16 -3.69 -0.17
N LEU A 39 24.48 -3.47 -0.15
CA LEU A 39 25.18 -2.90 1.02
C LEU A 39 24.70 -1.48 1.39
N GLY A 40 24.36 -0.66 0.41
CA GLY A 40 23.87 0.71 0.62
C GLY A 40 22.41 0.79 1.10
N GLY A 41 21.55 -0.12 0.64
CA GLY A 41 20.12 -0.18 1.00
C GLY A 41 19.83 -0.86 2.35
N ILE A 42 20.73 -1.71 2.84
CA ILE A 42 20.58 -2.43 4.12
C ILE A 42 20.53 -1.50 5.34
N LYS A 43 21.00 -0.25 5.24
CA LYS A 43 20.94 0.71 6.36
C LYS A 43 19.54 1.20 6.70
N ALA A 44 18.54 1.02 5.83
CA ALA A 44 17.17 1.53 6.06
C ALA A 44 16.19 0.49 6.66
N LEU A 45 16.56 -0.80 6.72
CA LEU A 45 15.72 -1.84 7.29
C LEU A 45 16.43 -2.59 8.41
N GLY A 46 16.02 -2.27 9.64
CA GLY A 46 16.05 -3.20 10.76
C GLY A 46 17.37 -3.94 10.97
N THR A 47 18.44 -3.21 11.21
CA THR A 47 19.68 -3.77 11.77
C THR A 47 19.38 -4.31 13.17
N GLY A 48 19.02 -5.60 13.29
CA GLY A 48 18.92 -6.26 14.60
C GLY A 48 18.08 -7.54 14.70
N LYS A 49 17.15 -7.84 13.79
CA LYS A 49 16.18 -8.95 13.97
C LYS A 49 16.32 -10.15 13.03
N GLY A 50 17.45 -10.31 12.33
CA GLY A 50 17.66 -11.46 11.43
C GLY A 50 16.89 -11.41 10.09
N LEU A 51 16.25 -10.28 9.76
CA LEU A 51 15.43 -10.09 8.55
C LEU A 51 16.22 -9.97 7.23
N VAL A 52 17.53 -10.22 7.25
CA VAL A 52 18.45 -10.08 6.10
C VAL A 52 18.61 -11.41 5.32
N SER A 53 18.03 -12.52 5.80
CA SER A 53 18.18 -13.88 5.27
C SER A 53 16.97 -14.41 4.48
N VAL A 54 17.04 -15.70 4.08
CA VAL A 54 15.95 -16.53 3.51
C VAL A 54 14.68 -16.47 4.37
N ASP A 55 14.82 -16.26 5.68
CA ASP A 55 13.71 -16.16 6.62
C ASP A 55 12.87 -14.89 6.36
N GLY A 56 13.50 -13.80 5.89
CA GLY A 56 12.79 -12.58 5.50
C GLY A 56 11.88 -12.78 4.29
N ALA A 57 12.28 -13.61 3.32
CA ALA A 57 11.45 -13.94 2.16
C ALA A 57 10.24 -14.78 2.55
N ALA A 58 10.46 -15.77 3.42
CA ALA A 58 9.40 -16.59 3.99
C ALA A 58 8.40 -15.73 4.78
N GLN A 59 8.88 -14.81 5.62
CA GLN A 59 8.05 -13.91 6.40
C GLN A 59 7.28 -12.91 5.52
N ALA A 60 7.92 -12.30 4.53
CA ALA A 60 7.23 -11.43 3.58
C ALA A 60 6.15 -12.20 2.81
N GLY A 61 6.45 -13.43 2.36
CA GLY A 61 5.49 -14.31 1.71
C GLY A 61 4.30 -14.67 2.62
N LEU A 62 4.56 -14.97 3.89
CA LEU A 62 3.53 -15.25 4.88
C LEU A 62 2.60 -14.04 5.09
N LEU A 63 3.16 -12.85 5.29
CA LEU A 63 2.40 -11.61 5.44
C LEU A 63 1.53 -11.32 4.20
N ARG A 64 2.08 -11.54 3.00
CA ARG A 64 1.35 -11.37 1.73
C ARG A 64 0.24 -12.42 1.57
N LYS A 65 0.46 -13.65 2.05
CA LYS A 65 -0.58 -14.70 2.12
C LYS A 65 -1.69 -14.34 3.11
N LYS A 66 -1.38 -13.73 4.25
CA LYS A 66 -2.37 -13.20 5.19
C LYS A 66 -3.15 -12.03 4.57
N LEU A 67 -2.47 -11.14 3.85
CA LEU A 67 -3.13 -10.05 3.11
C LEU A 67 -4.12 -10.60 2.08
N SER A 68 -3.78 -11.70 1.38
CA SER A 68 -4.63 -12.26 0.33
C SER A 68 -5.95 -12.84 0.83
N THR A 69 -6.11 -13.10 2.13
CA THR A 69 -7.37 -13.56 2.72
C THR A 69 -8.35 -12.44 3.03
N LEU A 70 -7.94 -11.17 2.93
CA LEU A 70 -8.84 -10.03 3.14
C LEU A 70 -9.79 -9.82 1.97
N ASP A 71 -10.87 -9.09 2.24
CA ASP A 71 -11.79 -8.58 1.23
C ASP A 71 -11.02 -7.87 0.09
N PRO A 72 -11.39 -8.06 -1.19
CA PRO A 72 -10.72 -7.42 -2.32
C PRO A 72 -10.54 -5.90 -2.15
N LEU A 73 -11.52 -5.18 -1.60
CA LEU A 73 -11.44 -3.74 -1.38
C LEU A 73 -10.29 -3.39 -0.42
N PHE A 74 -10.17 -4.13 0.68
CA PHE A 74 -9.12 -3.93 1.67
C PHE A 74 -7.75 -4.25 1.09
N ARG A 75 -7.64 -5.33 0.31
CA ARG A 75 -6.41 -5.68 -0.41
C ARG A 75 -5.97 -4.55 -1.34
N HIS A 76 -6.87 -4.05 -2.20
CA HIS A 76 -6.55 -2.94 -3.08
C HIS A 76 -6.15 -1.67 -2.31
N CYS A 77 -6.83 -1.35 -1.19
CA CYS A 77 -6.49 -0.20 -0.38
C CYS A 77 -5.08 -0.30 0.23
N LEU A 78 -4.75 -1.43 0.84
CA LEU A 78 -3.44 -1.65 1.46
C LEU A 78 -2.34 -1.74 0.40
N THR A 79 -2.58 -2.43 -0.71
CA THR A 79 -1.64 -2.44 -1.84
C THR A 79 -1.38 -1.03 -2.36
N ALA A 80 -2.42 -0.20 -2.59
CA ALA A 80 -2.23 1.16 -3.07
C ALA A 80 -1.41 2.05 -2.11
N ARG A 81 -1.51 1.80 -0.80
CA ARG A 81 -0.76 2.52 0.23
C ARG A 81 0.69 2.10 0.32
N PHE A 82 0.94 0.79 0.46
CA PHE A 82 2.22 0.24 0.88
C PHE A 82 3.09 -0.28 -0.27
N SER A 83 2.52 -0.60 -1.43
CA SER A 83 3.33 -1.09 -2.55
C SER A 83 4.25 0.01 -3.09
N PRO A 84 5.41 -0.36 -3.65
CA PRO A 84 6.12 0.51 -4.57
C PRO A 84 5.17 0.96 -5.68
N LYS A 85 5.15 2.26 -5.95
CA LYS A 85 4.21 2.87 -6.89
C LYS A 85 4.78 2.93 -8.30
N TYR A 86 6.10 3.17 -8.38
CA TYR A 86 6.85 3.34 -9.61
C TYR A 86 8.14 2.55 -9.53
N ASP A 87 8.62 2.17 -10.71
CA ASP A 87 9.94 1.60 -10.96
C ASP A 87 10.49 2.23 -12.25
N GLN A 88 11.77 2.05 -12.51
CA GLN A 88 12.41 2.57 -13.70
C GLN A 88 12.05 1.74 -14.94
N CYS A 89 11.68 2.37 -16.07
CA CYS A 89 11.48 1.62 -17.31
C CYS A 89 12.82 1.03 -17.74
N PRO A 90 12.90 -0.29 -18.01
CA PRO A 90 14.10 -0.89 -18.58
C PRO A 90 14.40 -0.38 -20.01
N CYS A 91 13.42 0.25 -20.65
CA CYS A 91 13.48 0.71 -22.04
C CYS A 91 14.09 2.11 -22.21
N CYS A 92 13.69 3.04 -21.34
CA CYS A 92 13.95 4.48 -21.50
C CYS A 92 14.35 5.16 -20.18
N HIS A 93 14.49 4.39 -19.10
CA HIS A 93 14.80 4.85 -17.75
C HIS A 93 13.83 5.88 -17.14
N GLY A 94 12.67 6.11 -17.76
CA GLY A 94 11.59 6.94 -17.21
C GLY A 94 10.78 6.24 -16.11
N ASP A 95 9.93 6.99 -15.41
CA ASP A 95 9.05 6.45 -14.36
C ASP A 95 7.95 5.58 -14.97
N ARG A 96 7.88 4.31 -14.53
CA ARG A 96 6.83 3.37 -14.89
C ARG A 96 6.04 2.97 -13.65
N ALA A 97 4.73 3.17 -13.66
CA ALA A 97 3.87 2.70 -12.58
C ALA A 97 3.94 1.17 -12.45
N MET A 98 4.00 0.67 -11.22
CA MET A 98 4.05 -0.77 -10.94
C MET A 98 2.70 -1.42 -11.27
N PRO A 99 2.67 -2.58 -11.94
CA PRO A 99 1.41 -3.24 -12.32
C PRO A 99 0.48 -3.50 -11.14
N GLU A 100 1.02 -3.98 -10.03
CA GLU A 100 0.26 -4.24 -8.80
C GLU A 100 -0.37 -2.95 -8.23
N TRP A 101 0.34 -1.82 -8.30
CA TRP A 101 -0.21 -0.54 -7.87
C TRP A 101 -1.31 -0.06 -8.82
N VAL A 102 -1.12 -0.22 -10.13
CA VAL A 102 -2.12 0.14 -11.15
C VAL A 102 -3.40 -0.67 -10.96
N GLU A 103 -3.29 -1.98 -10.72
CA GLU A 103 -4.43 -2.85 -10.45
C GLU A 103 -5.18 -2.44 -9.17
N ALA A 104 -4.45 -2.15 -8.10
CA ALA A 104 -5.03 -1.65 -6.86
C ALA A 104 -5.83 -0.35 -7.06
N ILE A 105 -5.26 0.60 -7.80
CA ILE A 105 -5.95 1.85 -8.14
C ILE A 105 -7.19 1.59 -9.01
N ALA A 106 -7.13 0.65 -9.96
CA ALA A 106 -8.28 0.30 -10.80
C ALA A 106 -9.43 -0.32 -9.97
N GLY A 107 -9.12 -1.20 -9.02
CA GLY A 107 -10.11 -1.77 -8.10
C GLY A 107 -10.77 -0.70 -7.23
N LEU A 108 -9.98 0.21 -6.65
CA LEU A 108 -10.50 1.34 -5.87
C LEU A 108 -11.32 2.31 -6.72
N ARG A 109 -10.93 2.53 -7.98
CA ARG A 109 -11.70 3.33 -8.93
C ARG A 109 -13.07 2.73 -9.16
N TYR A 110 -13.16 1.43 -9.44
CA TYR A 110 -14.42 0.72 -9.62
C TYR A 110 -15.30 0.83 -8.37
N TRP A 111 -14.77 0.49 -7.19
CA TRP A 111 -15.49 0.64 -5.92
C TRP A 111 -16.02 2.07 -5.72
N SER A 112 -15.18 3.09 -5.98
CA SER A 112 -15.56 4.48 -5.74
C SER A 112 -16.73 4.96 -6.60
N GLN A 113 -16.98 4.34 -7.76
CA GLN A 113 -18.14 4.67 -8.61
C GLN A 113 -19.46 4.41 -7.89
N THR A 114 -19.49 3.34 -7.08
CA THR A 114 -20.66 2.99 -6.26
C THR A 114 -20.67 3.75 -4.93
N ALA A 115 -19.50 4.03 -4.34
CA ALA A 115 -19.39 4.69 -3.05
C ALA A 115 -19.63 6.21 -3.09
N VAL A 116 -19.34 6.86 -4.22
CA VAL A 116 -19.46 8.31 -4.38
C VAL A 116 -20.03 8.68 -5.75
N SER A 117 -21.24 9.23 -5.76
CA SER A 117 -21.92 9.76 -6.96
C SER A 117 -21.47 11.17 -7.35
N GLY A 118 -21.78 11.58 -8.58
CA GLY A 118 -21.60 12.97 -9.04
C GLY A 118 -20.28 13.27 -9.75
N LEU A 119 -19.51 12.23 -10.10
CA LEU A 119 -18.33 12.34 -10.97
C LEU A 119 -18.31 11.22 -12.00
N SER A 120 -18.68 11.55 -13.24
CA SER A 120 -18.69 10.61 -14.38
C SER A 120 -17.33 10.49 -15.09
N HIS A 121 -16.44 11.47 -14.89
CA HIS A 121 -15.11 11.47 -15.51
C HIS A 121 -14.17 10.47 -14.83
N GLY A 122 -14.10 9.27 -15.40
CA GLY A 122 -13.35 8.16 -14.84
C GLY A 122 -11.86 8.44 -14.61
N HIS A 123 -11.21 9.25 -15.45
CA HIS A 123 -9.80 9.62 -15.26
C HIS A 123 -9.61 10.65 -14.13
N VAL A 124 -10.57 11.56 -13.89
CA VAL A 124 -10.49 12.54 -12.77
C VAL A 124 -10.65 11.78 -11.46
N ARG A 125 -11.60 10.84 -11.42
CA ARG A 125 -11.79 9.93 -10.29
C ARG A 125 -10.53 9.14 -9.98
N GLU A 126 -9.91 8.56 -11.00
CA GLU A 126 -8.65 7.85 -10.85
C GLU A 126 -7.52 8.76 -10.32
N ALA A 127 -7.39 9.98 -10.85
CA ALA A 127 -6.39 10.94 -10.38
C ALA A 127 -6.62 11.34 -8.92
N ILE A 128 -7.88 11.53 -8.49
CA ILE A 128 -8.23 11.79 -7.10
C ILE A 128 -7.80 10.64 -6.18
N ILE A 129 -8.04 9.40 -6.60
CA ILE A 129 -7.67 8.19 -5.86
C ILE A 129 -6.15 8.05 -5.79
N LYS A 130 -5.45 8.18 -6.92
CA LYS A 130 -3.97 8.21 -6.95
C LYS A 130 -3.41 9.29 -6.03
N ASN A 131 -3.97 10.51 -6.06
CA ASN A 131 -3.57 11.62 -5.19
C ASN A 131 -3.76 11.35 -3.69
N TYR A 132 -4.71 10.48 -3.31
CA TYR A 132 -4.86 10.06 -1.93
C TYR A 132 -3.62 9.28 -1.44
N PHE A 133 -3.10 8.39 -2.27
CA PHE A 133 -1.96 7.53 -1.94
C PHE A 133 -0.60 8.12 -2.32
N ASP A 134 -0.56 9.02 -3.30
CA ASP A 134 0.64 9.65 -3.85
C ASP A 134 0.40 11.13 -4.15
N LYS A 135 0.96 11.99 -3.29
CA LYS A 135 0.81 13.45 -3.42
C LYS A 135 1.48 14.02 -4.67
N LYS A 136 2.32 13.27 -5.39
CA LYS A 136 2.86 13.67 -6.69
C LYS A 136 1.82 13.70 -7.81
N THR A 137 0.71 12.98 -7.66
CA THR A 137 -0.36 13.00 -8.67
C THR A 137 -1.13 14.32 -8.62
N SER A 138 -1.08 15.11 -9.69
CA SER A 138 -1.85 16.36 -9.83
C SER A 138 -3.32 16.08 -10.21
N ILE A 139 -4.25 16.50 -9.36
CA ILE A 139 -5.68 16.49 -9.69
C ILE A 139 -6.08 17.69 -10.57
N THR A 140 -5.27 18.75 -10.56
CA THR A 140 -5.49 19.95 -11.38
C THR A 140 -5.27 19.63 -12.85
N ASP A 141 -4.17 18.95 -13.19
CA ASP A 141 -3.87 18.53 -14.56
C ASP A 141 -4.97 17.61 -15.10
N ALA A 142 -5.51 16.74 -14.24
CA ALA A 142 -6.62 15.87 -14.59
C ALA A 142 -7.91 16.67 -14.82
N ALA A 143 -8.15 17.74 -14.06
CA ALA A 143 -9.29 18.64 -14.24
C ALA A 143 -9.20 19.40 -15.57
N ASP A 144 -8.03 19.94 -15.88
CA ASP A 144 -7.78 20.73 -17.10
C ASP A 144 -7.96 19.89 -18.36
N ARG A 145 -7.37 18.68 -18.39
CA ARG A 145 -7.54 17.73 -19.49
C ARG A 145 -9.01 17.33 -19.69
N ALA A 146 -9.75 17.23 -18.60
CA ALA A 146 -11.17 16.89 -18.58
C ALA A 146 -12.09 18.07 -18.93
N LYS A 147 -11.56 19.30 -18.92
CA LYS A 147 -12.34 20.54 -18.93
C LYS A 147 -13.41 20.57 -17.82
N VAL A 148 -13.09 20.03 -16.64
CA VAL A 148 -13.98 20.03 -15.47
C VAL A 148 -13.56 21.17 -14.53
N PRO A 149 -14.50 21.99 -14.02
CA PRO A 149 -14.16 23.03 -13.06
C PRO A 149 -13.45 22.46 -11.83
N ILE A 150 -12.27 23.00 -11.50
CA ILE A 150 -11.42 22.52 -10.40
C ILE A 150 -12.16 22.49 -9.05
N ARG A 151 -13.09 23.43 -8.83
CA ARG A 151 -13.96 23.46 -7.64
C ARG A 151 -14.79 22.17 -7.50
N ASN A 152 -15.33 21.65 -8.60
CA ASN A 152 -16.07 20.39 -8.58
C ASN A 152 -15.13 19.22 -8.25
N VAL A 153 -13.95 19.19 -8.88
CA VAL A 153 -12.92 18.18 -8.60
C VAL A 153 -12.52 18.19 -7.12
N HIS A 154 -12.32 19.35 -6.49
CA HIS A 154 -12.02 19.45 -5.05
C HIS A 154 -13.16 18.95 -4.18
N ASN A 155 -14.42 19.28 -4.51
CA ASN A 155 -15.57 18.75 -3.77
C ASN A 155 -15.65 17.23 -3.85
N GLN A 156 -15.41 16.65 -5.02
CA GLN A 156 -15.37 15.20 -5.22
C GLN A 156 -14.17 14.56 -4.54
N ARG A 157 -13.00 15.24 -4.55
CA ARG A 157 -11.80 14.82 -3.84
C ARG A 157 -12.08 14.60 -2.37
N ASN A 158 -12.71 15.59 -1.72
CA ASN A 158 -13.00 15.51 -0.28
C ASN A 158 -13.92 14.31 0.04
N LYS A 159 -14.97 14.09 -0.76
CA LYS A 159 -15.88 12.95 -0.59
C LYS A 159 -15.17 11.60 -0.75
N ILE A 160 -14.38 11.46 -1.82
CA ILE A 160 -13.65 10.21 -2.10
C ILE A 160 -12.57 9.97 -1.05
N HIS A 161 -11.81 11.00 -0.65
CA HIS A 161 -10.77 10.88 0.37
C HIS A 161 -11.34 10.48 1.73
N GLU A 162 -12.49 11.04 2.12
CA GLU A 162 -13.15 10.66 3.37
C GLU A 162 -13.55 9.18 3.36
N ARG A 163 -14.14 8.71 2.25
CA ARG A 163 -14.50 7.28 2.12
C ARG A 163 -13.27 6.38 2.08
N LEU A 164 -12.20 6.76 1.40
CA LEU A 164 -10.93 6.01 1.38
C LEU A 164 -10.29 5.94 2.77
N LYS A 165 -10.34 7.02 3.55
CA LYS A 165 -9.82 7.03 4.93
C LYS A 165 -10.53 6.01 5.81
N GLN A 166 -11.85 5.90 5.68
CA GLN A 166 -12.65 4.91 6.39
C GLN A 166 -12.30 3.47 5.95
N VAL A 167 -12.18 3.23 4.64
CA VAL A 167 -11.76 1.92 4.11
C VAL A 167 -10.36 1.55 4.59
N GLU A 168 -9.42 2.50 4.58
CA GLU A 168 -8.05 2.26 5.01
C GLU A 168 -7.96 1.89 6.49
N ALA A 169 -8.69 2.60 7.36
CA ALA A 169 -8.76 2.27 8.78
C ALA A 169 -9.34 0.86 9.01
N GLN A 170 -10.43 0.52 8.31
CA GLN A 170 -11.05 -0.81 8.38
C GLN A 170 -10.11 -1.90 7.84
N ALA A 171 -9.40 -1.63 6.75
CA ALA A 171 -8.46 -2.57 6.15
C ALA A 171 -7.26 -2.85 7.07
N LEU A 172 -6.72 -1.81 7.73
CA LEU A 172 -5.64 -1.95 8.70
C LEU A 172 -6.07 -2.75 9.93
N ALA A 173 -7.27 -2.47 10.46
CA ALA A 173 -7.84 -3.24 11.57
C ALA A 173 -8.04 -4.72 11.18
N ALA A 174 -8.67 -4.98 10.02
CA ALA A 174 -8.88 -6.35 9.52
C ALA A 174 -7.55 -7.09 9.30
N TYR A 175 -6.53 -6.39 8.78
CA TYR A 175 -5.21 -7.00 8.62
C TYR A 175 -4.55 -7.31 9.97
N ARG A 176 -4.63 -6.39 10.94
CA ARG A 176 -4.14 -6.59 12.32
C ARG A 176 -4.75 -7.85 12.94
N ASP A 177 -6.06 -8.05 12.78
CA ASP A 177 -6.76 -9.22 13.31
C ASP A 177 -6.24 -10.53 12.69
N VAL A 178 -6.03 -10.54 11.36
CA VAL A 178 -5.55 -11.73 10.64
C VAL A 178 -4.11 -12.09 10.98
N ILE A 179 -3.24 -11.09 11.19
CA ILE A 179 -1.84 -11.32 11.60
C ILE A 179 -1.71 -11.55 13.11
N GLY A 180 -2.74 -11.22 13.90
CA GLY A 180 -2.77 -11.44 15.35
C GLY A 180 -1.73 -10.61 16.12
N ILE A 181 -1.41 -9.40 15.65
CA ILE A 181 -0.56 -8.48 16.41
C ILE A 181 -1.40 -7.89 17.56
N ARG A 182 -0.97 -8.13 18.80
CA ARG A 182 -1.59 -7.53 19.99
C ARG A 182 -1.09 -6.10 20.09
N SER A 183 -1.99 -5.12 19.96
CA SER A 183 -1.66 -3.72 20.22
C SER A 183 -1.23 -3.57 21.68
N ALA A 184 -0.07 -2.96 21.92
CA ALA A 184 0.52 -2.77 23.25
C ALA A 184 -0.29 -1.86 24.21
N GLU A 185 -1.47 -1.39 23.81
CA GLU A 185 -2.26 -0.37 24.53
C GLU A 185 -3.36 -0.95 25.46
N LEU A 186 -3.28 -2.23 25.86
CA LEU A 186 -4.30 -2.84 26.74
C LEU A 186 -3.74 -3.57 27.97
N GLU A 187 -2.50 -3.29 28.39
CA GLU A 187 -1.92 -3.86 29.64
C GLU A 187 -1.77 -2.84 30.79
N GLU A 188 -2.35 -1.65 30.69
CA GLU A 188 -2.49 -0.73 31.84
C GLU A 188 -3.96 -0.43 32.12
N SER A 189 -4.62 -1.31 32.86
CA SER A 189 -5.84 -1.04 33.64
C SER A 189 -5.89 -1.95 34.85
#